data_AF-A0A968R6N7-F1
#
_entry.id   AF-A0A968R6N7-F1
#
_cell.length_a   1.000
_cell.length_b   1.000
_cell.length_c   1.000
_cell.angle_alpha   90.00
_cell.angle_beta   90.00
_cell.angle_gamma   90.00
#
_symmetry.space_group_name_H-M   'P 1'
#
loop_
_entity.id
_entity.type
_entity.pdbx_description
1 polymer ?
#
loop_
_entity_poly.entity_id
_entity_poly.type
_entity_poly.pdbx_seq_one_letter_code
_entity_poly.pdbx_strand_id
1 'polypeptide(L)' 'MVGTTTRTIKAIFEEDDIVNIRKWSVKNFKKYLIFYRYDDDIIEILRVIHATRDFAPLLRGL' A
#
# COMPACT_ATOMS: atom_id res chain seq x y z
N MET A 1 -13.49 14.16 24.80
CA MET A 1 -13.65 13.03 23.85
C MET A 1 -12.90 13.39 22.58
N VAL A 2 -11.69 12.86 22.41
CA VAL A 2 -10.84 13.10 21.24
C VAL A 2 -10.93 11.84 20.38
N GLY A 3 -11.36 11.96 19.13
CA GLY A 3 -11.39 10.80 18.22
C GLY A 3 -12.23 11.02 16.96
N THR A 4 -11.91 12.02 16.14
CA THR A 4 -12.62 12.21 14.86
C THR A 4 -11.67 12.63 13.72
N THR A 5 -10.53 11.94 13.56
CA THR A 5 -9.63 12.15 12.40
C THR A 5 -9.42 10.89 11.56
N THR A 6 -9.87 9.71 12.02
CA THR A 6 -9.64 8.43 11.33
C THR A 6 -10.61 8.14 10.17
N ARG A 7 -11.67 8.94 10.00
CA ARG A 7 -12.77 8.62 9.05
C ARG A 7 -12.42 8.83 7.56
N THR A 8 -11.34 9.52 7.22
CA THR A 8 -11.09 9.90 5.82
C THR A 8 -10.30 8.84 5.03
N ILE A 9 -9.48 8.01 5.68
CA ILE A 9 -8.71 6.96 5.00
C ILE A 9 -9.57 5.71 4.76
N LYS A 10 -10.57 5.47 5.61
CA LYS A 10 -11.47 4.30 5.55
C LYS A 10 -12.44 4.33 4.35
N ALA A 11 -12.56 5.46 3.65
CA ALA A 11 -13.54 5.63 2.57
C ALA A 11 -13.02 5.28 1.16
N ILE A 12 -11.76 4.82 1.03
CA ILE A 12 -11.13 4.57 -0.28
C ILE A 12 -10.86 3.07 -0.51
N PHE A 13 -10.88 2.25 0.54
CA PHE A 13 -10.63 0.80 0.47
C PHE A 13 -11.58 0.08 1.42
N GLU A 14 -12.21 -1.01 0.97
CA GLU A 14 -12.99 -1.86 1.87
C GLU A 14 -12.07 -2.52 2.90
N GLU A 15 -12.58 -2.89 4.08
CA GLU A 15 -11.75 -3.45 5.16
C GLU A 15 -11.07 -4.76 4.74
N ASP A 16 -11.71 -5.50 3.83
CA ASP A 16 -11.19 -6.71 3.20
C ASP A 16 -10.11 -6.44 2.13
N ASP A 17 -10.11 -5.27 1.48
CA ASP A 17 -9.10 -4.92 0.46
C ASP A 17 -7.70 -4.82 1.05
N ILE A 18 -7.59 -4.53 2.35
CA ILE A 18 -6.31 -4.37 3.06
C ILE A 18 -5.73 -5.73 3.45
N VAL A 19 -6.58 -6.73 3.71
CA VAL A 19 -6.17 -8.03 4.29
C VAL A 19 -5.36 -8.89 3.31
N ASN A 20 -5.53 -8.70 1.99
CA ASN A 20 -4.84 -9.48 0.95
C ASN A 20 -3.74 -8.72 0.19
N ILE A 21 -3.24 -7.59 0.72
CA ILE A 21 -2.15 -6.86 0.07
C ILE A 21 -0.81 -7.51 0.38
N ARG A 22 -0.08 -7.88 -0.67
CA ARG A 22 1.28 -8.44 -0.61
C ARG A 22 2.29 -7.44 -1.14
N LYS A 23 3.55 -7.66 -0.75
CA LYS A 23 4.70 -6.84 -1.15
C LYS A 23 5.78 -7.69 -1.79
N TRP A 24 6.30 -7.25 -2.94
CA TRP A 24 7.42 -7.87 -3.63
C TRP A 24 8.57 -6.87 -3.80
N SER A 25 9.76 -7.23 -3.31
CA SER A 25 11.02 -6.56 -3.65
C SER A 25 11.59 -7.10 -4.96
N VAL A 26 11.82 -6.23 -5.94
CA VAL A 26 12.33 -6.64 -7.24
C VAL A 26 13.84 -6.89 -7.16
N LYS A 27 14.28 -8.09 -7.59
CA LYS A 27 15.71 -8.46 -7.62
C LYS A 27 16.49 -7.43 -8.46
N ASN A 28 17.65 -7.01 -7.97
CA ASN A 28 18.49 -5.93 -8.54
C ASN A 28 17.89 -4.50 -8.50
N PHE A 29 16.61 -4.35 -8.16
CA PHE A 29 15.93 -3.07 -7.97
C PHE A 29 15.46 -2.93 -6.53
N LYS A 30 16.38 -3.08 -5.58
CA LYS A 30 16.08 -3.16 -4.13
C LYS A 30 15.32 -1.96 -3.56
N LYS A 31 15.37 -0.81 -4.26
CA LYS A 31 14.64 0.40 -3.88
C LYS A 31 13.21 0.44 -4.39
N TYR A 32 12.81 -0.48 -5.27
CA TYR A 32 11.45 -0.56 -5.78
C TYR A 32 10.67 -1.66 -5.07
N LEU A 33 9.45 -1.32 -4.66
CA LEU A 33 8.51 -2.24 -4.02
C LEU A 33 7.24 -2.26 -4.85
N ILE A 34 6.77 -3.47 -5.15
CA ILE A 34 5.49 -3.70 -5.80
C ILE A 34 4.50 -4.15 -4.74
N PHE A 35 3.38 -3.44 -4.62
CA PHE A 35 2.23 -3.86 -3.85
C PHE A 35 1.21 -4.46 -4.80
N TYR A 36 0.76 -5.66 -4.48
CA TYR A 36 -0.12 -6.44 -5.34
C TYR A 36 -1.05 -7.31 -4.51
N ARG A 37 -2.14 -7.75 -5.13
CA ARG A 37 -2.94 -8.88 -4.66
C ARG A 37 -3.07 -9.87 -5.79
N TYR A 38 -3.42 -11.10 -5.46
CA TYR A 38 -3.69 -12.12 -6.46
C TYR A 38 -4.77 -13.07 -5.97
N ASP A 39 -5.44 -13.68 -6.93
CA ASP A 39 -6.30 -14.84 -6.77
C ASP A 39 -5.81 -15.96 -7.71
N ASP A 40 -6.65 -16.97 -7.93
CA ASP A 40 -6.26 -18.14 -8.74
C ASP A 40 -6.03 -17.80 -10.22
N ASP A 41 -6.57 -16.68 -10.72
CA ASP A 41 -6.59 -16.34 -12.14
C ASP A 41 -5.74 -15.10 -12.48
N ILE A 42 -5.67 -14.12 -11.56
CA ILE A 42 -5.05 -12.83 -11.85
C ILE A 42 -4.11 -12.33 -10.74
N ILE A 43 -3.13 -11.54 -11.18
CA ILE A 43 -2.29 -10.71 -10.31
C ILE A 43 -2.65 -9.25 -10.61
N GLU A 44 -3.15 -8.55 -9.60
CA GLU A 44 -3.46 -7.13 -9.68
C GLU A 44 -2.36 -6.29 -9.03
N ILE A 45 -1.75 -5.39 -9.81
CA ILE A 45 -0.73 -4.46 -9.32
C ILE A 45 -1.41 -3.20 -8.80
N LEU A 46 -1.37 -3.03 -7.47
CA LEU A 46 -1.95 -1.88 -6.79
C LEU A 46 -1.03 -0.66 -6.87
N ARG A 47 0.28 -0.88 -6.69
CA ARG A 47 1.26 0.21 -6.72
C ARG A 47 2.68 -0.27 -6.96
N VAL A 48 3.48 0.59 -7.60
CA VAL A 48 4.94 0.47 -7.63
C VAL A 48 5.51 1.73 -7.00
N ILE A 49 6.32 1.58 -5.94
CA ILE A 49 6.93 2.70 -5.24
C ILE A 49 8.45 2.60 -5.22
N HIS A 50 9.13 3.74 -5.19
CA HIS A 50 10.54 3.84 -4.87
C HIS A 50 10.71 4.15 -3.38
N ALA A 51 11.07 3.13 -2.59
CA ALA A 51 11.13 3.15 -1.13
C ALA A 51 11.87 4.35 -0.53
N THR A 52 12.95 4.84 -1.14
CA THR A 52 13.69 5.99 -0.56
C THR A 52 13.17 7.37 -0.99
N ARG A 53 12.29 7.44 -1.99
CA ARG A 53 11.72 8.71 -2.49
C ARG A 53 10.29 8.89 -1.99
N ASP A 54 9.56 7.78 -1.92
CA ASP A 54 8.12 7.80 -1.67
C ASP A 54 7.77 7.55 -0.19
N PHE A 55 8.70 7.09 0.65
CA PHE A 55 8.45 6.99 2.10
C PHE A 55 8.37 8.35 2.80
N ALA A 56 9.16 9.34 2.36
CA ALA A 56 9.19 10.66 3.01
C ALA A 56 7.88 11.46 2.86
N PRO A 57 7.11 11.32 1.76
CA PRO A 57 5.73 11.83 1.70
C PRO A 57 4.72 11.02 2.51
N LEU A 58 4.84 9.68 2.56
CA LEU A 58 3.89 8.81 3.27
C LEU A 58 3.91 9.00 4.79
N LEU A 59 5.06 9.38 5.37
CA LEU A 59 5.21 9.65 6.80
C LEU A 59 4.70 11.03 7.25
N ARG A 60 4.33 11.94 6.34
CA ARG A 60 3.83 13.28 6.71
C ARG A 60 2.34 13.32 7.07
N GLY A 61 1.64 12.20 6.93
CA GLY A 61 0.22 12.05 7.26
C GLY A 61 -0.07 11.04 8.38
N LEU A 62 0.97 10.54 9.06
CA LEU A 62 0.89 9.67 10.25
C LEU A 62 1.22 10.44 11.52
#